data_AF-A0A844DB58-F1
#
_entry.id   AF-A0A844DB58-F1
#
_cell.length_a   1.000
_cell.length_b   1.000
_cell.length_c   1.000
_cell.angle_alpha   90.00
_cell.angle_beta   90.00
_cell.angle_gamma   90.00
#
_symmetry.space_group_name_H-M   'P 1'
#
loop_
_entity.id
_entity.type
_entity.pdbx_description
1 polymer ?
#
loop_
_entity_poly.entity_id
_entity_poly.type
_entity_poly.pdbx_seq_one_letter_code
_entity_poly.pdbx_strand_id
1 'polypeptide(L)'
;MSDDTPRRPLPQAVALAYDTGQPAPKVVAKGRGLVAEQIIHVAQEAGVAIHESKELVSLLMDVDLDQQIPPMLYRTIAELLAWLYHIEAAQKSGNPLPPAPDTSIPLTEI
;
A
#
# COMPACT_ATOMS: atom_id res chain seq x y z
N MET A 1 7.36 19.33 35.65
CA MET A 1 7.14 19.67 34.22
C MET A 1 7.08 18.34 33.50
N SER A 2 5.88 17.78 33.37
CA SER A 2 5.66 16.56 32.60
C SER A 2 5.46 16.99 31.16
N ASP A 3 6.43 16.70 30.31
CA ASP A 3 6.36 16.99 28.88
C ASP A 3 5.44 15.94 28.23
N ASP A 4 4.13 16.14 28.37
CA ASP A 4 3.08 15.35 27.72
C ASP A 4 2.85 15.91 26.31
N THR A 5 3.91 15.89 25.49
CA THR A 5 3.78 16.19 24.06
C THR A 5 3.16 14.95 23.40
N PRO A 6 1.95 15.03 22.80
CA PRO A 6 1.34 13.88 22.14
C PRO A 6 2.26 13.40 21.02
N ARG A 7 2.90 12.24 21.21
CA ARG A 7 3.76 11.64 20.19
C ARG A 7 2.88 11.22 19.02
N ARG A 8 2.84 12.03 17.97
CA ARG A 8 2.20 11.66 16.70
C ARG A 8 2.78 10.31 16.27
N PRO A 9 1.95 9.33 15.88
CA PRO A 9 2.44 8.04 15.42
C PRO A 9 3.38 8.26 14.23
N LEU A 10 4.53 7.59 14.26
CA LEU A 10 5.50 7.68 13.18
C LEU A 10 4.87 7.13 11.88
N PRO A 11 5.10 7.78 10.73
CA PRO A 11 4.61 7.27 9.45
C PRO A 11 5.19 5.88 9.18
N GLN A 12 4.43 5.08 8.45
CA GLN A 12 4.83 3.75 8.01
C GLN A 12 4.59 3.66 6.51
N ALA A 13 5.47 2.97 5.81
CA ALA A 13 5.35 2.75 4.37
C ALA A 13 5.86 1.36 4.01
N VAL A 14 5.20 0.74 3.04
CA VAL A 14 5.57 -0.55 2.45
C VAL A 14 5.47 -0.40 0.93
N ALA A 15 6.53 -0.78 0.22
CA ALA A 15 6.56 -0.84 -1.23
C ALA A 15 6.41 -2.30 -1.69
N LEU A 16 5.53 -2.50 -2.67
CA LEU A 16 5.23 -3.80 -3.25
C LEU A 16 5.70 -3.86 -4.70
N ALA A 17 6.26 -4.99 -5.11
CA ALA A 17 6.59 -5.27 -6.51
C ALA A 17 5.85 -6.53 -6.99
N TYR A 18 5.28 -6.46 -8.18
CA TYR A 18 4.59 -7.59 -8.81
C TYR A 18 5.29 -7.95 -10.12
N ASP A 19 6.02 -9.06 -10.10
CA ASP A 19 6.62 -9.60 -11.32
C ASP A 19 5.59 -10.45 -12.08
N THR A 20 5.66 -10.39 -13.41
CA THR A 20 4.78 -11.18 -14.28
C THR A 20 4.97 -12.68 -14.02
N GLY A 21 3.85 -13.39 -13.86
CA GLY A 21 3.85 -14.84 -13.61
C GLY A 21 4.02 -15.25 -12.14
N GLN A 22 4.23 -14.31 -11.21
CA GLN A 22 4.15 -14.59 -9.78
C GLN A 22 2.69 -14.62 -9.31
N PRO A 23 2.33 -15.47 -8.33
CA PRO A 23 0.97 -15.53 -7.80
C PRO A 23 0.62 -14.32 -6.92
N ALA A 24 1.62 -13.60 -6.40
CA ALA A 24 1.43 -12.49 -5.46
C ALA A 24 2.62 -11.52 -5.48
N PRO A 25 2.39 -10.23 -5.15
CA PRO A 25 3.46 -9.26 -5.03
C PRO A 25 4.34 -9.50 -3.81
N LYS A 26 5.58 -9.01 -3.90
CA LYS A 26 6.59 -9.08 -2.86
C LYS A 26 6.79 -7.74 -2.17
N VAL A 27 7.15 -7.77 -0.89
CA VAL A 27 7.58 -6.60 -0.14
C VAL A 27 9.04 -6.28 -0.49
N VAL A 28 9.28 -5.21 -1.23
CA VAL A 28 10.62 -4.81 -1.68
C VAL A 28 11.23 -3.68 -0.84
N ALA A 29 10.40 -2.93 -0.12
CA ALA A 29 10.86 -1.97 0.88
C ALA A 29 9.81 -1.83 1.99
N LYS A 30 10.25 -1.58 3.22
CA LYS A 30 9.38 -1.21 4.34
C LYS A 30 10.12 -0.34 5.35
N GLY A 31 9.40 0.56 6.02
CA GLY A 31 10.04 1.51 6.93
C GLY A 31 9.08 2.18 7.89
N ARG A 32 9.66 2.82 8.92
CA ARG A 32 8.97 3.69 9.88
C ARG A 32 9.70 5.02 9.99
N GLY A 33 8.99 6.10 10.32
CA GLY A 33 9.58 7.43 10.50
C GLY A 33 10.28 7.90 9.23
N LEU A 34 11.52 8.37 9.36
CA LEU A 34 12.33 8.89 8.25
C LEU A 34 12.48 7.90 7.09
N VAL A 35 12.56 6.60 7.36
CA VAL A 35 12.66 5.59 6.30
C VAL A 35 11.35 5.51 5.51
N ALA A 36 10.21 5.60 6.18
CA ALA A 36 8.90 5.62 5.51
C ALA A 36 8.74 6.88 4.65
N GLU A 37 9.14 8.03 5.17
CA GLU A 37 9.14 9.29 4.43
C GLU A 37 10.01 9.20 3.18
N GLN A 38 11.20 8.60 3.28
CA GLN A 38 12.09 8.42 2.13
C GLN A 38 11.49 7.45 1.09
N ILE A 39 10.85 6.36 1.51
CA ILE A 39 10.16 5.43 0.60
C ILE A 39 9.08 6.17 -0.18
N ILE A 40 8.24 6.95 0.51
CA ILE A 40 7.16 7.73 -0.09
C ILE A 40 7.73 8.76 -1.06
N HIS A 41 8.77 9.49 -0.66
CA HIS A 41 9.41 10.50 -1.49
C HIS A 41 9.96 9.91 -2.79
N VAL A 42 10.72 8.81 -2.72
CA VAL A 42 11.26 8.12 -3.90
C VAL A 42 10.14 7.58 -4.79
N ALA A 43 9.05 7.06 -4.22
CA ALA A 43 7.89 6.60 -4.98
C ALA A 43 7.23 7.76 -5.76
N GLN A 44 7.10 8.94 -5.15
CA GLN A 44 6.57 10.13 -5.81
C GLN A 44 7.45 10.57 -6.98
N GLU A 45 8.77 10.64 -6.78
CA GLU A 45 9.72 11.03 -7.83
C GLU A 45 9.73 10.04 -9.00
N ALA A 46 9.56 8.74 -8.72
CA ALA A 46 9.49 7.69 -9.72
C ALA A 46 8.12 7.57 -10.41
N GLY A 47 7.11 8.33 -9.99
CA GLY A 47 5.74 8.23 -10.51
C GLY A 47 5.04 6.92 -10.13
N VAL A 48 5.47 6.27 -9.04
CA VAL A 48 4.83 5.07 -8.50
C VAL A 48 3.55 5.47 -7.77
N ALA A 49 2.48 4.71 -7.97
CA ALA A 49 1.21 4.95 -7.31
C ALA A 49 1.31 4.78 -5.79
N ILE A 50 0.72 5.72 -5.04
CA ILE A 50 0.72 5.73 -3.58
C ILE A 50 -0.71 5.67 -3.10
N HIS A 51 -0.99 4.69 -2.23
CA HIS A 51 -2.28 4.51 -1.57
C HIS A 51 -2.09 4.58 -0.06
N GLU A 52 -2.95 5.33 0.62
CA GLU A 52 -2.90 5.47 2.08
C GLU A 52 -3.95 4.57 2.73
N SER A 53 -3.49 3.58 3.50
CA SER A 53 -4.34 2.70 4.31
C SER A 53 -3.58 2.26 5.54
N LYS A 54 -4.04 2.68 6.72
CA LYS A 54 -3.38 2.39 7.99
C LYS A 54 -3.42 0.88 8.30
N GLU A 55 -4.56 0.27 8.05
CA GLU A 55 -4.84 -1.15 8.29
C GLU A 55 -3.94 -2.02 7.40
N LEU A 56 -3.93 -1.75 6.10
CA LEU A 56 -3.14 -2.53 5.14
C LEU A 56 -1.64 -2.36 5.37
N VAL A 57 -1.18 -1.13 5.64
CA VAL A 57 0.23 -0.89 5.98
C VAL A 57 0.61 -1.65 7.25
N SER A 58 -0.22 -1.63 8.29
CA SER A 58 0.07 -2.37 9.53
C SER A 58 0.24 -3.86 9.29
N LEU A 59 -0.61 -4.48 8.45
CA LEU A 59 -0.52 -5.90 8.10
C LEU A 59 0.72 -6.21 7.24
N LEU A 60 1.03 -5.33 6.29
CA LEU A 60 2.20 -5.51 5.40
C LEU A 60 3.53 -5.28 6.13
N MET A 61 3.55 -4.51 7.22
CA MET A 61 4.74 -4.32 8.03
C MET A 61 5.23 -5.62 8.69
N ASP A 62 4.32 -6.57 8.94
CA ASP A 62 4.62 -7.89 9.51
C ASP A 62 5.15 -8.89 8.47
N VAL A 63 5.11 -8.57 7.18
CA VAL A 63 5.65 -9.39 6.10
C VAL A 63 7.13 -9.08 5.90
N ASP A 64 7.98 -10.11 5.90
CA ASP A 64 9.43 -9.94 5.72
C ASP A 64 9.81 -9.35 4.35
N LEU A 65 10.96 -8.68 4.31
CA LEU A 65 11.53 -8.19 3.05
C LEU A 65 11.78 -9.36 2.09
N ASP A 66 11.57 -9.11 0.80
CA ASP A 66 11.68 -10.06 -0.31
C ASP A 66 10.70 -11.25 -0.26
N GLN A 67 9.80 -11.28 0.72
CA GLN A 67 8.74 -12.27 0.79
C GLN A 67 7.50 -11.82 0.03
N GLN A 68 6.75 -12.80 -0.49
CA GLN A 68 5.42 -12.58 -1.02
C GLN A 68 4.46 -12.22 0.11
N ILE A 69 3.46 -11.38 -0.20
CA ILE A 69 2.37 -11.12 0.74
C ILE A 69 1.66 -12.44 1.12
N PRO A 70 1.05 -12.55 2.30
CA PRO A 70 0.30 -13.73 2.69
C PRO A 70 -1.01 -13.85 1.89
N PRO A 71 -1.53 -15.09 1.67
CA PRO A 71 -2.76 -15.34 0.91
C PRO A 71 -3.98 -14.54 1.37
N MET A 72 -4.06 -14.24 2.67
CA MET A 72 -5.16 -13.48 3.27
C MET A 72 -5.27 -12.06 2.68
N LEU A 73 -4.16 -11.50 2.17
CA LEU A 73 -4.11 -10.16 1.57
C LEU A 73 -4.28 -10.18 0.04
N TYR A 74 -4.34 -11.36 -0.59
CA TYR A 74 -4.36 -11.45 -2.07
C TYR A 74 -5.55 -10.71 -2.67
N ARG A 75 -6.74 -10.92 -2.09
CA ARG A 75 -7.96 -10.29 -2.58
C ARG A 75 -7.89 -8.77 -2.49
N THR A 76 -7.56 -8.24 -1.32
CA THR A 76 -7.45 -6.78 -1.09
C THR A 76 -6.44 -6.14 -2.01
N ILE A 77 -5.29 -6.79 -2.22
CA ILE A 77 -4.25 -6.28 -3.11
C ILE A 77 -4.64 -6.39 -4.59
N ALA A 78 -5.33 -7.46 -4.99
CA ALA A 78 -5.85 -7.59 -6.36
C ALA A 78 -6.90 -6.50 -6.66
N GLU A 79 -7.80 -6.22 -5.72
CA GLU A 79 -8.79 -5.14 -5.83
C GLU A 79 -8.11 -3.76 -5.93
N LEU A 80 -7.07 -3.51 -5.13
CA LEU A 80 -6.27 -2.28 -5.21
C LEU A 80 -5.58 -2.11 -6.56
N LEU A 81 -4.94 -3.17 -7.07
CA LEU A 81 -4.28 -3.14 -8.37
C LEU A 81 -5.28 -2.94 -9.50
N ALA A 82 -6.42 -3.64 -9.46
CA ALA A 82 -7.48 -3.47 -10.45
C ALA A 82 -7.99 -2.02 -10.49
N TRP A 83 -8.21 -1.42 -9.33
CA TRP A 83 -8.59 0.00 -9.24
C TRP A 83 -7.53 0.92 -9.84
N LEU A 84 -6.25 0.70 -9.54
CA LEU A 84 -5.16 1.48 -10.11
C LEU A 84 -5.14 1.41 -11.64
N TYR A 85 -5.26 0.20 -12.20
CA TYR A 85 -5.35 0.01 -13.66
C TYR A 85 -6.53 0.75 -14.28
N HIS A 86 -7.68 0.76 -13.61
CA HIS A 86 -8.85 1.49 -14.09
C HIS A 86 -8.64 3.01 -14.05
N ILE A 87 -7.98 3.56 -13.03
CA ILE A 87 -7.62 4.98 -13.00
C ILE A 87 -6.72 5.31 -14.19
N GLU A 88 -5.66 4.54 -14.41
CA GLU A 88 -4.74 4.76 -15.52
C GLU A 88 -5.44 4.68 -16.88
N ALA A 89 -6.38 3.74 -17.03
CA ALA A 89 -7.18 3.61 -18.25
C ALA A 89 -8.17 4.78 -18.43
N ALA A 90 -8.81 5.23 -17.35
CA ALA A 90 -9.73 6.37 -17.35
C ALA A 90 -9.01 7.68 -17.73
N GLN A 91 -7.81 7.91 -17.19
CA GLN A 91 -6.97 9.06 -17.55
C GLN A 91 -6.61 9.09 -19.05
N LYS A 92 -6.44 7.93 -19.68
CA LYS A 92 -6.12 7.82 -21.12
C LYS A 92 -7.35 7.96 -22.03
N SER A 93 -8.55 7.64 -21.54
CA SER A 93 -9.77 7.52 -22.34
C SER A 93 -10.84 8.59 -22.06
N GLY A 94 -10.68 9.39 -20.98
CA GLY A 94 -11.66 10.39 -20.55
C GLY A 94 -12.89 9.79 -19.85
N ASN A 95 -12.86 8.51 -19.49
CA ASN A 95 -13.95 7.83 -18.77
C ASN A 95 -13.99 8.23 -17.28
N PRO A 96 -15.14 8.12 -16.60
CA PRO A 96 -15.24 8.41 -15.17
C PRO A 96 -14.39 7.44 -14.34
N LEU A 97 -13.76 7.98 -13.28
CA LEU A 97 -12.93 7.21 -12.35
C LEU A 97 -13.79 6.19 -11.58
N PRO A 98 -13.31 4.95 -11.39
CA PRO A 98 -13.96 4.01 -10.47
C PRO A 98 -13.85 4.50 -9.01
N PRO A 99 -14.82 4.13 -8.15
CA PRO A 99 -14.68 4.36 -6.71
C PRO A 99 -13.47 3.59 -6.17
N ALA A 100 -12.76 4.20 -5.20
CA ALA A 100 -11.65 3.54 -4.52
C ALA A 100 -12.11 2.26 -3.81
N PRO A 101 -11.33 1.17 -3.86
CA PRO A 101 -11.65 -0.05 -3.13
C PRO A 101 -11.60 0.24 -1.64
N ASP A 102 -12.54 -0.34 -0.90
CA ASP A 102 -12.54 -0.23 0.55
C ASP A 102 -11.47 -1.14 1.14
N THR A 103 -10.27 -0.58 1.28
CA THR A 103 -9.14 -1.26 1.93
C THR A 103 -9.27 -1.31 3.46
N SER A 104 -10.39 -0.82 4.02
CA SER A 104 -10.69 -0.80 5.45
C SER A 104 -11.55 -1.99 5.89
N ILE A 105 -12.01 -2.83 4.95
CA ILE A 105 -12.84 -4.00 5.27
C ILE A 105 -12.02 -4.98 6.10
N PRO A 106 -12.45 -5.36 7.32
CA PRO A 106 -11.79 -6.40 8.08
C PRO A 106 -11.90 -7.72 7.29
N LEU A 107 -10.78 -8.43 7.16
CA LEU A 107 -10.69 -9.77 6.54
C LEU A 107 -11.60 -10.84 7.21
N THR A 108 -12.36 -10.45 8.23
CA THR A 108 -13.16 -11.30 9.12
C THR A 108 -14.63 -11.42 8.72
N GLU A 109 -15.13 -10.66 7.73
CA GLU A 109 -16.48 -10.87 7.18
C GLU A 109 -16.41 -11.61 5.83
N ILE A 110 -16.09 -12.91 5.90
CA ILE A 110 -16.43 -13.89 4.87
C ILE A 110 -16.91 -15.17 5.54
#